data_AF-A0A934DQG8-F1
#
_entry.id   AF-A0A934DQG8-F1
#
_cell.length_a   1.000
_cell.length_b   1.000
_cell.length_c   1.000
_cell.angle_alpha   90.00
_cell.angle_beta   90.00
_cell.angle_gamma   90.00
#
_symmetry.space_group_name_H-M   'P 1'
#
loop_
_entity.id
_entity.type
_entity.pdbx_description
1 polymer ?
#
loop_
_entity_poly.entity_id
_entity_poly.type
_entity_poly.pdbx_seq_one_letter_code
_entity_poly.pdbx_strand_id
1 'polypeptide(L)'
;MRRRPARKLQSPTVDPVAGAVARANNARRKGDRRAEANALRQACLIDEYDAALWTRLGDALFRLSKHEEAVQALRHALWLRERNNDERRARVTRKMIDCVSQGMPLTAAA
;
A
#
# COMPACT_ATOMS: atom_id res chain seq x y z
N MET A 1 -20.21 14.99 8.96
CA MET A 1 -19.16 16.03 8.91
C MET A 1 -17.92 15.47 8.20
N ARG A 2 -17.72 15.78 6.90
CA ARG A 2 -16.51 15.41 6.15
C ARG A 2 -15.63 16.66 6.02
N ARG A 3 -14.58 16.79 6.82
CA ARG A 3 -13.57 17.84 6.64
C ARG A 3 -12.42 17.27 5.82
N ARG A 4 -12.36 17.62 4.54
CA ARG A 4 -11.14 17.58 3.72
C ARG A 4 -10.41 18.91 3.95
N PRO A 5 -9.21 18.96 4.54
CA PRO A 5 -8.39 20.17 4.45
C PRO A 5 -7.74 20.27 3.06
N ALA A 6 -7.70 21.50 2.57
CA ALA A 6 -7.44 21.88 1.19
C ALA A 6 -6.03 21.53 0.71
N ARG A 7 -5.98 20.79 -0.41
CA ARG A 7 -4.83 20.64 -1.30
C ARG A 7 -4.51 22.03 -1.89
N LYS A 8 -3.37 22.61 -1.53
CA LYS A 8 -2.87 23.83 -2.19
C LYS A 8 -2.57 23.49 -3.66
N LEU A 9 -3.20 24.22 -4.58
CA LEU A 9 -2.99 24.16 -6.02
C LEU A 9 -1.55 24.54 -6.38
N GLN A 10 -0.85 23.65 -7.09
CA GLN A 10 0.17 24.00 -8.08
C GLN A 10 -0.06 23.13 -9.32
N SER A 11 -0.44 23.80 -10.42
CA SER A 11 -0.13 23.67 -11.87
C SER A 11 0.20 22.28 -12.51
N PRO A 12 0.00 22.09 -13.84
CA PRO A 12 -0.32 20.80 -14.50
C PRO A 12 0.84 19.79 -14.41
N THR A 13 0.70 18.46 -14.45
CA THR A 13 -0.39 17.56 -14.91
C THR A 13 -0.24 16.14 -14.33
N VAL A 14 0.62 15.92 -13.33
CA VAL A 14 0.87 14.59 -12.76
C VAL A 14 0.54 14.61 -11.28
N ASP A 15 -0.56 13.95 -10.89
CA ASP A 15 -0.85 13.74 -9.48
C ASP A 15 0.40 13.14 -8.81
N PRO A 16 0.95 13.75 -7.75
CA PRO A 16 2.22 13.33 -7.18
C PRO A 16 2.18 11.87 -6.70
N VAL A 17 1.01 11.43 -6.23
CA VAL A 17 0.68 10.03 -5.96
C VAL A 17 0.73 9.19 -7.24
N ALA A 18 0.07 9.63 -8.31
CA ALA A 18 0.07 8.90 -9.60
C ALA A 18 1.48 8.78 -10.19
N GLY A 19 2.32 9.81 -10.08
CA GLY A 19 3.72 9.76 -10.47
C GLY A 19 4.52 8.72 -9.66
N ALA A 20 4.33 8.69 -8.34
CA ALA A 20 4.96 7.69 -7.48
C ALA A 20 4.45 6.25 -7.78
N VAL A 21 3.15 6.09 -7.98
CA VAL A 21 2.53 4.82 -8.36
C VAL A 21 2.98 4.35 -9.74
N ALA A 22 3.16 5.26 -10.70
CA ALA A 22 3.69 4.93 -12.02
C ALA A 22 5.13 4.42 -11.94
N ARG A 23 5.98 5.06 -11.12
CA ARG A 23 7.33 4.56 -10.84
C ARG A 23 7.30 3.18 -10.19
N ALA A 24 6.43 2.96 -9.20
CA ALA A 24 6.26 1.65 -8.57
C ALA A 24 5.84 0.58 -9.58
N ASN A 25 4.88 0.88 -10.46
CA ASN A 25 4.43 -0.04 -11.51
C ASN A 25 5.55 -0.39 -12.49
N ASN A 26 6.35 0.60 -12.89
CA ASN A 26 7.48 0.38 -13.79
C ASN A 26 8.56 -0.47 -13.10
N ALA A 27 8.90 -0.17 -11.86
CA ALA A 27 9.83 -0.98 -11.06
C ALA A 27 9.35 -2.43 -10.91
N ARG A 28 8.05 -2.63 -10.63
CA ARG A 28 7.43 -3.96 -10.56
C ARG A 28 7.56 -4.73 -11.87
N ARG A 29 7.32 -4.07 -13.02
CA ARG A 29 7.49 -4.67 -14.35
C ARG A 29 8.95 -5.07 -14.63
N LYS A 30 9.90 -4.28 -14.13
CA LYS A 30 11.35 -4.58 -14.22
C LYS A 30 11.81 -5.65 -13.23
N GLY A 31 10.96 -6.08 -12.29
CA GLY A 31 11.32 -6.99 -11.20
C GLY A 31 12.13 -6.35 -10.08
N ASP A 32 12.32 -5.02 -10.10
CA ASP A 32 13.03 -4.29 -9.05
C ASP A 32 12.09 -4.01 -7.87
N ARG A 33 12.00 -5.01 -6.99
CA ARG A 33 11.17 -4.98 -5.78
C ARG A 33 11.60 -3.87 -4.81
N ARG A 34 12.89 -3.52 -4.78
CA ARG A 34 13.41 -2.47 -3.88
C ARG A 34 12.94 -1.10 -4.35
N ALA A 35 13.09 -0.81 -5.64
CA ALA A 35 12.59 0.42 -6.23
C ALA A 35 11.06 0.51 -6.14
N GLU A 36 10.34 -0.60 -6.31
CA GLU A 36 8.89 -0.67 -6.11
C GLU A 36 8.48 -0.25 -4.69
N ALA A 37 9.06 -0.89 -3.66
CA ALA A 37 8.75 -0.58 -2.27
C ALA A 37 9.07 0.88 -1.92
N ASN A 38 10.19 1.42 -2.40
CA ASN A 38 10.57 2.81 -2.18
C ASN A 38 9.57 3.78 -2.84
N ALA A 39 9.17 3.51 -4.08
CA ALA A 39 8.19 4.34 -4.77
C ALA A 39 6.80 4.28 -4.11
N LEU A 40 6.40 3.11 -3.60
CA LEU A 40 5.16 2.96 -2.84
C LEU A 40 5.20 3.66 -1.49
N ARG A 41 6.34 3.65 -0.78
CA ARG A 41 6.52 4.46 0.44
C ARG A 41 6.31 5.94 0.17
N GLN A 42 6.93 6.46 -0.90
CA GLN A 42 6.72 7.85 -1.30
C GLN A 42 5.25 8.14 -1.60
N ALA A 43 4.55 7.23 -2.28
CA ALA A 43 3.11 7.38 -2.53
C ALA A 43 2.29 7.42 -1.22
N CYS A 44 2.60 6.55 -0.25
CA CYS A 44 1.93 6.52 1.06
C CYS A 44 2.22 7.76 1.91
N LEU A 45 3.41 8.37 1.77
CA LEU A 45 3.73 9.64 2.45
C LEU A 45 2.97 10.83 1.87
N ILE A 46 2.59 10.76 0.58
CA ILE A 46 1.81 11.81 -0.08
C ILE A 46 0.31 11.63 0.20
N ASP A 47 -0.18 10.39 0.17
CA ASP A 47 -1.56 10.03 0.53
C ASP A 47 -1.57 8.92 1.58
N GLU A 48 -1.63 9.35 2.84
CA GLU A 48 -1.64 8.46 3.99
C GLU A 48 -2.99 7.75 4.19
N TYR A 49 -4.07 8.21 3.54
CA TYR A 49 -5.43 7.69 3.72
C TYR A 49 -5.82 6.62 2.70
N ASP A 50 -5.03 6.41 1.65
CA ASP A 50 -5.29 5.36 0.66
C ASP A 50 -4.80 3.98 1.14
N ALA A 51 -5.74 3.20 1.67
CA ALA A 51 -5.49 1.83 2.10
C ALA A 51 -4.93 0.92 0.98
N ALA A 52 -5.21 1.20 -0.29
CA ALA A 52 -4.70 0.40 -1.40
C ALA A 52 -3.18 0.57 -1.56
N LEU A 53 -2.64 1.77 -1.35
CA LEU A 53 -1.20 2.03 -1.39
C LEU A 53 -0.47 1.25 -0.31
N TRP A 54 -0.98 1.31 0.93
CA TRP A 54 -0.44 0.55 2.06
C TRP A 54 -0.46 -0.96 1.83
N THR A 55 -1.52 -1.47 1.20
CA THR A 55 -1.62 -2.90 0.86
C THR A 55 -0.56 -3.31 -0.15
N ARG A 56 -0.36 -2.49 -1.19
CA ARG A 56 0.66 -2.73 -2.23
C ARG A 56 2.06 -2.64 -1.65
N LEU A 57 2.30 -1.70 -0.73
CA LEU A 57 3.56 -1.59 -0.01
C LEU A 57 3.84 -2.86 0.80
N GLY A 58 2.82 -3.39 1.49
CA GLY A 58 2.91 -4.66 2.21
C GLY A 58 3.32 -5.84 1.31
N ASP A 59 2.70 -5.99 0.14
CA ASP A 59 3.06 -7.03 -0.84
C ASP A 59 4.51 -6.85 -1.35
N ALA A 60 4.91 -5.62 -1.69
CA ALA A 60 6.27 -5.33 -2.14
C ALA A 60 7.32 -5.67 -1.07
N LEU A 61 7.06 -5.32 0.20
CA LEU A 61 7.93 -5.63 1.34
C LEU A 61 7.98 -7.13 1.62
N PHE A 62 6.86 -7.84 1.50
CA PHE A 62 6.82 -9.30 1.64
C PHE A 62 7.73 -9.99 0.61
N ARG A 63 7.68 -9.55 -0.66
CA ARG A 63 8.56 -10.08 -1.72
C ARG A 63 10.04 -9.74 -1.53
N LEU A 64 10.36 -8.79 -0.64
CA LEU A 64 11.71 -8.46 -0.19
C LEU A 64 12.12 -9.22 1.09
N SER A 65 11.30 -10.17 1.55
CA SER A 65 11.47 -10.90 2.82
C SER A 65 11.47 -9.99 4.07
N LYS A 66 10.96 -8.77 3.95
CA LYS A 66 10.80 -7.82 5.06
C LYS A 66 9.44 -8.04 5.72
N HIS A 67 9.26 -9.22 6.31
CA HIS A 67 7.97 -9.68 6.83
C HIS A 67 7.39 -8.77 7.91
N GLU A 68 8.21 -8.28 8.84
CA GLU A 68 7.77 -7.37 9.90
C GLU A 68 7.25 -6.03 9.33
N GLU A 69 8.02 -5.40 8.44
CA GLU A 69 7.64 -4.14 7.78
C GLU A 69 6.38 -4.34 6.91
N ALA A 70 6.24 -5.51 6.28
CA ALA A 70 5.04 -5.86 5.51
C ALA A 70 3.79 -5.95 6.40
N VAL A 71 3.89 -6.62 7.56
CA VAL A 71 2.78 -6.69 8.53
C VAL A 71 2.39 -5.31 9.03
N GLN A 72 3.35 -4.43 9.33
CA GLN A 72 3.06 -3.06 9.75
C GLN A 72 2.30 -2.28 8.67
N ALA A 73 2.74 -2.35 7.41
CA ALA A 73 2.05 -1.69 6.29
C ALA A 73 0.63 -2.24 6.09
N LEU A 74 0.45 -3.57 6.17
CA LEU A 74 -0.87 -4.20 6.05
C LEU A 74 -1.79 -3.85 7.24
N ARG A 75 -1.27 -3.72 8.46
CA ARG A 75 -2.04 -3.27 9.62
C ARG A 75 -2.56 -1.84 9.44
N HIS A 76 -1.74 -0.93 8.91
CA HIS A 76 -2.22 0.41 8.54
C HIS A 76 -3.32 0.35 7.47
N ALA A 77 -3.15 -0.48 6.44
CA ALA A 77 -4.17 -0.67 5.42
C ALA A 77 -5.49 -1.22 5.99
N LEU A 78 -5.40 -2.16 6.95
CA LEU A 78 -6.57 -2.74 7.62
C LEU A 78 -7.34 -1.67 8.40
N TRP A 79 -6.64 -0.90 9.23
CA TRP A 79 -7.24 0.18 10.02
C TRP A 79 -7.98 1.21 9.15
N LEU A 80 -7.39 1.59 8.00
CA LEU A 80 -8.03 2.49 7.05
C LEU A 80 -9.27 1.86 6.39
N ARG A 81 -9.24 0.57 6.03
CA ARG A 81 -10.38 -0.14 5.44
C ARG A 81 -11.53 -0.25 6.43
N GLU A 82 -11.26 -0.59 7.69
CA GLU A 82 -12.26 -0.64 8.76
C GLU A 82 -12.90 0.73 8.97
N ARG A 83 -12.08 1.79 9.04
CA ARG A 83 -12.57 3.17 9.17
C ARG A 83 -13.43 3.62 7.98
N ASN A 84 -13.15 3.10 6.78
CA ASN A 84 -13.91 3.38 5.57
C ASN A 84 -15.11 2.44 5.36
N ASN A 85 -15.40 1.53 6.31
CA ASN A 85 -16.42 0.47 6.19
C ASN A 85 -16.23 -0.44 4.97
N ASP A 86 -14.99 -0.61 4.51
CA ASP A 86 -14.64 -1.51 3.40
C ASP A 86 -14.34 -2.92 3.94
N GLU A 87 -15.38 -3.56 4.50
CA GLU A 87 -15.26 -4.83 5.22
C GLU A 87 -14.73 -5.95 4.33
N ARG A 88 -15.18 -6.00 3.07
CA ARG A 88 -14.74 -7.00 2.10
C ARG A 88 -13.22 -6.95 1.92
N ARG A 89 -12.66 -5.75 1.76
CA ARG A 89 -11.21 -5.59 1.63
C ARG A 89 -10.50 -5.75 2.97
N ALA A 90 -11.09 -5.32 4.09
CA ALA A 90 -10.52 -5.52 5.42
C ALA A 90 -10.27 -7.02 5.71
N ARG A 91 -11.24 -7.87 5.38
CA ARG A 91 -11.12 -9.33 5.50
C ARG A 91 -9.93 -9.88 4.72
N VAL A 92 -9.73 -9.43 3.48
CA VAL A 92 -8.58 -9.83 2.66
C VAL A 92 -7.27 -9.36 3.28
N THR A 93 -7.18 -8.10 3.75
CA THR A 93 -5.96 -7.60 4.41
C THR A 93 -5.61 -8.42 5.64
N ARG A 94 -6.60 -8.80 6.43
CA ARG A 94 -6.39 -9.63 7.62
C ARG A 94 -5.81 -10.99 7.26
N LYS A 95 -6.39 -11.67 6.26
CA LYS A 95 -5.85 -12.94 5.73
C LYS A 95 -4.40 -12.76 5.23
N MET A 96 -4.10 -11.65 4.56
CA MET A 96 -2.73 -11.33 4.15
C MET A 96 -1.78 -11.19 5.34
N ILE A 97 -2.17 -10.49 6.40
CA ILE A 97 -1.37 -10.35 7.63
C ILE A 97 -1.07 -11.73 8.22
N ASP A 98 -2.10 -12.57 8.35
CA ASP A 98 -1.96 -13.91 8.91
C ASP A 98 -1.00 -14.77 8.06
N CYS A 99 -1.13 -14.74 6.73
CA CYS A 99 -0.21 -15.43 5.82
C CYS A 99 1.24 -14.93 5.98
N VAL A 100 1.46 -13.61 6.03
CA VAL A 100 2.80 -13.04 6.19
C VAL A 100 3.41 -13.43 7.54
N SER A 101 2.62 -13.40 8.61
CA SER A 101 3.06 -13.81 9.95
C SER A 101 3.36 -15.31 10.06
N GLN A 102 2.66 -16.14 9.29
CA GLN A 102 2.88 -17.59 9.21
C GLN A 102 4.01 -17.98 8.23
N GLY A 103 4.63 -17.01 7.54
CA GLY A 103 5.64 -17.27 6.51
C GLY A 103 5.08 -17.89 5.23
N MET A 104 3.77 -17.86 5.03
CA MET A 104 3.09 -18.43 3.86
C MET A 104 3.04 -17.43 2.70
N PRO A 105 3.14 -17.90 1.44
CA PRO A 105 3.05 -17.01 0.28
C PRO A 105 1.65 -16.40 0.16
N LEU A 106 1.60 -15.08 -0.10
CA LEU A 106 0.37 -14.29 -0.28
C LEU A 106 -0.56 -14.81 -1.40
N THR A 107 -0.06 -15.67 -2.29
CA THR A 107 -0.90 -16.34 -3.32
C THR A 107 -1.94 -17.28 -2.71
N ALA A 108 -1.74 -17.75 -1.48
CA ALA A 108 -2.73 -18.53 -0.74
C ALA A 108 -3.88 -17.67 -0.15
N ALA A 109 -3.76 -16.33 -0.23
CA ALA A 109 -4.76 -15.41 0.31
C ALA A 109 -5.91 -15.09 -0.68
N ALA A 110 -5.73 -15.37 -1.98
CA ALA A 110 -6.78 -15.29 -3.00
C ALA A 110 -7.88 -16.36 -2.80
#